data_AF-A0A947GI62-F1
#
_entry.id   AF-A0A947GI62-F1
#
_cell.length_a   1.000
_cell.length_b   1.000
_cell.length_c   1.000
_cell.angle_alpha   90.00
_cell.angle_beta   90.00
_cell.angle_gamma   90.00
#
_symmetry.space_group_name_H-M   'P 1'
#
loop_
_entity.id
_entity.type
_entity.pdbx_description
1 polymer ?
#
loop_
_entity_poly.entity_id
_entity_poly.type
_entity_poly.pdbx_seq_one_letter_code
_entity_poly.pdbx_strand_id
1 'polypeptide(L)'
;MIGDFFASPLALLLLPLPLAALLLLPPAVGEEGGAMRVPETIAARLAAGIGARVAGRSRLGLAGLLWIALVLALAGPQRLEPSAALPVSGRDLVLVLDLSGSMDRKDFEIDGTPARRLDAVKKVAAAFVRGRTGDRIGLVIFAERAFFAAPPTFDTESVARTIEAATIGIAGRSTAIGEGLGLGLKRLAKSSAPSRVVILLSDGANNAGTVGPRDVALLARDLGIRVHTIALGANELGMAGDDPDAVDAATLRRVAELSGGTAFRVRSTGDLEAVSASLDAMEANRGRAAAAQVFRTYWVYPAVAALLLALALAGSDAGLLTRAGLAQARGPVVGRRMRRRSTGSAPDRVGGSEAVPAGAPGTARPDRHREAA
;
A
#
# COMPACT_ATOMS: atom_id res chain seq x y z
N MET A 1 11.12 4.29 21.20
CA MET A 1 12.47 3.72 21.03
C MET A 1 12.49 2.22 20.83
N ILE A 2 11.80 1.35 21.61
CA ILE A 2 11.74 -0.09 21.25
C ILE A 2 10.63 -0.40 20.23
N GLY A 3 9.50 0.33 20.28
CA GLY A 3 8.40 0.17 19.31
C GLY A 3 8.76 0.53 17.86
N ASP A 4 9.85 1.28 17.66
CA ASP A 4 10.32 1.67 16.32
C ASP A 4 11.03 0.51 15.60
N PHE A 5 11.49 -0.50 16.37
CA PHE A 5 12.22 -1.67 15.86
C PHE A 5 11.43 -2.97 15.92
N PHE A 6 10.36 -3.04 16.73
CA PHE A 6 9.55 -4.26 16.89
C PHE A 6 8.06 -3.93 16.84
N ALA A 7 7.31 -4.67 16.04
CA ALA A 7 5.87 -4.54 15.96
C ALA A 7 5.19 -4.92 17.29
N SER A 8 5.71 -5.91 18.01
CA SER A 8 5.22 -6.32 19.32
C SER A 8 6.37 -6.50 20.34
N PRO A 9 6.86 -5.41 20.97
CA PRO A 9 8.02 -5.48 21.86
C PRO A 9 7.77 -6.36 23.10
N LEU A 10 6.50 -6.51 23.51
CA LEU A 10 6.11 -7.38 24.62
C LEU A 10 6.41 -8.87 24.36
N ALA A 11 6.51 -9.30 23.09
CA ALA A 11 6.86 -10.68 22.78
C ALA A 11 8.25 -11.08 23.32
N LEU A 12 9.16 -10.11 23.53
CA LEU A 12 10.49 -10.38 24.09
C LEU A 12 10.45 -10.87 25.55
N LEU A 13 9.35 -10.66 26.27
CA LEU A 13 9.14 -11.22 27.62
C LEU A 13 9.02 -12.76 27.63
N LEU A 14 8.81 -13.40 26.48
CA LEU A 14 8.81 -14.86 26.34
C LEU A 14 10.23 -15.46 26.30
N LEU A 15 11.27 -14.65 26.12
CA LEU A 15 12.65 -15.13 26.03
C LEU A 15 13.14 -15.90 27.28
N PRO A 16 12.86 -15.47 28.54
CA PRO A 16 13.27 -16.21 29.74
C PRO A 16 12.43 -17.46 30.04
N LEU A 17 11.32 -17.69 29.32
CA LEU A 17 10.35 -18.73 29.65
C LEU A 17 10.92 -20.17 29.65
N PRO A 18 11.78 -20.60 28.71
CA PRO A 18 12.41 -21.93 28.80
C PRO A 18 13.42 -22.05 29.94
N LEU A 19 14.08 -20.95 30.34
CA LEU A 19 15.00 -20.93 31.47
C LEU A 19 14.24 -21.01 32.80
N ALA A 20 13.14 -20.25 32.91
CA ALA A 20 12.21 -20.31 34.02
C ALA A 20 11.57 -21.70 34.11
N ALA A 21 11.18 -22.30 32.99
CA ALA A 21 10.67 -23.66 32.96
C ALA A 21 11.71 -24.66 33.49
N LEU A 22 12.99 -24.54 33.11
CA LEU A 22 14.06 -25.41 33.59
C LEU A 22 14.35 -25.24 35.11
N LEU A 23 14.06 -24.07 35.67
CA LEU A 23 14.33 -23.73 37.06
C LEU A 23 13.14 -24.02 37.99
N LEU A 24 11.91 -23.85 37.50
CA LEU A 24 10.67 -23.98 38.28
C LEU A 24 9.97 -25.33 38.08
N LEU A 25 10.07 -25.96 36.91
CA LEU A 25 9.52 -27.30 36.76
C LEU A 25 10.49 -28.30 37.41
N PRO A 26 9.98 -29.24 38.23
CA PRO A 26 10.79 -30.36 38.67
C PRO A 26 11.35 -31.06 37.42
N PRO A 27 12.60 -31.57 37.47
CA PRO A 27 13.12 -32.37 36.38
C PRO A 27 12.04 -33.40 36.07
N ALA A 28 11.62 -33.47 34.80
CA ALA A 28 10.68 -34.48 34.37
C ALA A 28 11.31 -35.81 34.77
N VAL A 29 10.83 -36.37 35.88
CA VAL A 29 11.02 -37.75 36.23
C VAL A 29 10.31 -38.40 35.08
N GLY A 30 11.08 -38.80 34.07
CA GLY A 30 10.52 -39.45 32.90
C GLY A 30 9.61 -40.52 33.45
N GLU A 31 8.36 -40.56 32.99
CA GLU A 31 7.54 -41.72 33.24
C GLU A 31 8.41 -42.91 32.86
N GLU A 32 8.83 -43.66 33.88
CA GLU A 32 9.71 -44.78 33.73
C GLU A 32 8.93 -45.77 32.87
N GLY A 33 9.22 -45.75 31.57
CA GLY A 33 9.06 -46.92 30.73
C GLY A 33 9.98 -48.00 31.32
N GLY A 34 9.47 -48.70 32.33
CA GLY A 34 10.02 -49.90 32.96
C GLY A 34 11.49 -49.82 33.35
N ALA A 35 11.77 -49.56 34.63
CA ALA A 35 13.08 -49.75 35.23
C ALA A 35 13.55 -51.21 35.10
N MET A 36 14.18 -51.56 33.97
CA MET A 36 14.89 -52.81 33.81
C MET A 36 16.29 -52.63 34.43
N ARG A 37 16.58 -53.33 35.53
CA ARG A 37 17.91 -53.35 36.14
C ARG A 37 18.90 -53.93 35.13
N VAL A 38 19.77 -53.07 34.60
CA VAL A 38 20.82 -53.46 33.64
C VAL A 38 22.13 -53.70 34.41
N PRO A 39 22.88 -54.78 34.10
CA PRO A 39 24.17 -55.08 34.74
C PRO A 39 25.17 -53.91 34.65
N GLU A 40 26.02 -53.76 35.69
CA GLU A 40 26.96 -52.64 35.84
C GLU A 40 27.91 -52.45 34.65
N THR A 41 28.17 -53.53 33.90
CA THR A 41 29.01 -53.52 32.69
C THR A 41 28.36 -52.82 31.48
N ILE A 42 27.02 -52.75 31.43
CA ILE A 42 26.27 -52.00 30.41
C ILE A 42 26.07 -50.55 30.86
N ALA A 43 25.85 -50.32 32.17
CA ALA A 43 25.79 -48.98 32.75
C ALA A 43 27.10 -48.20 32.53
N ALA A 44 28.26 -48.86 32.68
CA ALA A 44 29.56 -48.27 32.39
C ALA A 44 29.77 -47.94 30.89
N ARG A 45 29.23 -48.77 29.98
CA ARG A 45 29.29 -48.52 28.52
C ARG A 45 28.31 -47.44 28.04
N LEU A 46 27.18 -47.27 28.72
CA LEU A 46 26.24 -46.18 28.48
C LEU A 46 26.79 -44.85 29.01
N ALA A 47 27.48 -44.88 30.16
CA ALA A 47 28.19 -43.74 30.74
C ALA A 47 29.42 -43.31 29.91
N ALA A 48 30.06 -44.25 29.18
CA ALA A 48 31.13 -43.98 28.22
C ALA A 48 30.63 -43.30 26.91
N GLY A 49 29.34 -42.95 26.83
CA GLY A 49 28.75 -42.13 25.78
C GLY A 49 29.20 -40.67 25.83
N ILE A 50 30.48 -40.40 25.60
CA ILE A 50 31.00 -39.05 25.34
C ILE A 50 30.27 -38.44 24.11
N GLY A 51 29.79 -39.28 23.18
CA GLY A 51 28.90 -38.88 22.09
C GLY A 51 27.44 -38.57 22.48
N ALA A 52 26.90 -39.17 23.56
CA ALA A 52 25.52 -38.94 24.01
C ALA A 52 25.37 -37.61 24.77
N ARG A 53 26.38 -37.21 25.55
CA ARG A 53 26.41 -35.87 26.20
C ARG A 53 26.64 -34.74 25.19
N VAL A 54 27.47 -34.96 24.17
CA VAL A 54 27.68 -33.99 23.08
C VAL A 54 26.42 -33.85 22.21
N ALA A 55 25.74 -34.95 21.88
CA ALA A 55 24.46 -34.93 21.16
C ALA A 55 23.32 -34.29 21.96
N GLY A 56 23.27 -34.49 23.29
CA GLY A 56 22.29 -33.82 24.15
C GLY A 56 22.54 -32.31 24.29
N ARG A 57 23.81 -31.89 24.34
CA ARG A 57 24.20 -30.48 24.48
C ARG A 57 24.04 -29.70 23.17
N SER A 58 24.28 -30.33 22.01
CA SER A 58 23.97 -29.73 20.70
C SER A 58 22.46 -29.62 20.47
N ARG A 59 21.66 -30.60 20.92
CA ARG A 59 20.19 -30.55 20.85
C ARG A 59 19.59 -29.45 21.71
N LEU A 60 20.07 -29.28 22.95
CA LEU A 60 19.67 -28.18 23.83
C LEU A 60 20.03 -26.82 23.24
N GLY A 61 21.22 -26.71 22.60
CA GLY A 61 21.63 -25.51 21.88
C GLY A 61 20.72 -25.18 20.69
N LEU A 62 20.37 -26.19 19.88
CA LEU A 62 19.44 -26.03 18.74
C LEU A 62 18.03 -25.65 19.19
N ALA A 63 17.52 -26.26 20.26
CA ALA A 63 16.21 -25.94 20.83
C ALA A 63 16.17 -24.51 21.39
N GLY A 64 17.25 -24.07 22.05
CA GLY A 64 17.39 -22.67 22.50
C GLY A 64 17.42 -21.69 21.33
N LEU A 65 18.15 -22.00 20.26
CA LEU A 65 18.22 -21.17 19.07
C LEU A 65 16.87 -21.09 18.34
N LEU A 66 16.14 -22.21 18.26
CA LEU A 66 14.78 -22.28 17.72
C LEU A 66 13.82 -21.39 18.52
N TRP A 67 13.87 -21.46 19.86
CA TRP A 67 13.05 -20.61 20.72
C TRP A 67 13.32 -19.13 20.49
N ILE A 68 14.60 -18.74 20.44
CA ILE A 68 15.00 -17.35 20.17
C ILE A 68 14.48 -16.90 18.80
N ALA A 69 14.60 -17.74 17.76
CA ALA A 69 14.10 -17.43 16.42
C ALA A 69 12.57 -17.25 16.39
N LEU A 70 11.82 -18.09 17.11
CA LEU A 70 10.37 -17.96 17.25
C LEU A 70 9.96 -16.67 17.98
N VAL A 71 10.62 -16.36 19.09
CA VAL A 71 10.36 -15.14 19.86
C VAL A 71 10.67 -13.90 19.02
N LEU A 72 11.76 -13.91 18.24
CA LEU A 72 12.10 -12.83 17.31
C LEU A 72 11.09 -12.70 16.16
N ALA A 73 10.60 -13.82 15.62
CA ALA A 73 9.55 -13.80 14.60
C ALA A 73 8.26 -13.19 15.14
N LEU A 74 7.87 -13.54 16.38
CA LEU A 74 6.70 -13.01 17.04
C LEU A 74 6.84 -11.52 17.39
N ALA A 75 8.02 -11.10 17.87
CA ALA A 75 8.32 -9.70 18.14
C ALA A 75 8.24 -8.82 16.87
N GLY A 76 8.39 -9.43 15.70
CA GLY A 76 8.18 -8.79 14.41
C GLY A 76 9.17 -7.65 14.20
N PRO A 77 10.46 -7.94 13.97
CA PRO A 77 11.45 -6.90 13.70
C PRO A 77 10.98 -6.06 12.52
N GLN A 78 11.01 -4.75 12.69
CA GLN A 78 10.61 -3.79 11.69
C GLN A 78 11.65 -2.68 11.62
N ARG A 79 11.76 -2.06 10.45
CA ARG A 79 12.54 -0.85 10.28
C ARG A 79 11.60 0.25 9.85
N LEU A 80 11.71 1.40 10.51
CA LEU A 80 11.11 2.62 10.04
C LEU A 80 11.82 3.01 8.74
N GLU A 81 11.16 2.82 7.61
CA GLU A 81 11.61 3.40 6.35
C GLU A 81 10.94 4.77 6.23
N PRO A 82 11.72 5.86 6.14
CA PRO A 82 11.14 7.15 5.80
C PRO A 82 10.57 7.03 4.39
N SER A 83 9.26 6.85 4.29
CA SER A 83 8.56 7.05 3.04
C SER A 83 8.66 8.53 2.70
N ALA A 84 8.90 8.86 1.43
CA ALA A 84 8.75 10.23 0.97
C ALA A 84 7.31 10.63 1.25
N ALA A 85 7.10 11.33 2.36
CA ALA A 85 5.83 11.95 2.66
C ALA A 85 5.47 12.78 1.45
N LEU A 86 4.39 12.43 0.74
CA LEU A 86 3.79 13.38 -0.16
C LEU A 86 3.54 14.63 0.70
N PRO A 87 4.08 15.81 0.32
CA PRO A 87 3.96 16.99 1.14
C PRO A 87 2.51 17.42 1.19
N VAL A 88 1.69 16.81 2.05
CA VAL A 88 0.28 17.18 2.18
C VAL A 88 0.26 18.56 2.81
N SER A 89 0.14 19.58 1.96
CA SER A 89 0.09 21.00 2.34
C SER A 89 -1.15 21.32 3.18
N GLY A 90 -2.12 20.39 3.20
CA GLY A 90 -3.43 20.57 3.82
C GLY A 90 -4.27 21.62 3.11
N ARG A 91 -4.04 21.86 1.80
CA ARG A 91 -4.81 22.83 1.03
C ARG A 91 -5.82 22.13 0.13
N ASP A 92 -7.03 22.66 0.13
CA ASP A 92 -8.02 22.35 -0.89
C ASP A 92 -8.22 23.58 -1.77
N LEU A 93 -7.96 23.39 -3.05
CA LEU A 93 -8.04 24.42 -4.07
C LEU A 93 -9.09 24.04 -5.11
N VAL A 94 -9.93 24.98 -5.51
CA VAL A 94 -10.84 24.80 -6.65
C VAL A 94 -10.55 25.87 -7.69
N LEU A 95 -10.15 25.42 -8.88
CA LEU A 95 -10.08 26.28 -10.06
C LEU A 95 -11.47 26.44 -10.65
N VAL A 96 -11.88 27.66 -10.95
CA VAL A 96 -13.13 28.01 -11.59
C VAL A 96 -12.79 28.67 -12.93
N LEU A 97 -12.97 27.91 -14.00
CA LEU A 97 -12.55 28.28 -15.35
C LEU A 97 -13.73 28.72 -16.21
N ASP A 98 -13.63 29.92 -16.77
CA ASP A 98 -14.60 30.47 -17.72
C ASP A 98 -14.44 29.83 -19.11
N LEU A 99 -15.54 29.33 -19.66
CA LEU A 99 -15.65 28.73 -20.99
C LEU A 99 -16.73 29.44 -21.85
N SER A 100 -17.07 30.69 -21.51
CA SER A 100 -18.02 31.52 -22.26
C SER A 100 -17.48 31.93 -23.63
N GLY A 101 -18.33 32.54 -24.46
CA GLY A 101 -17.98 32.90 -25.83
C GLY A 101 -16.84 33.91 -25.94
N SER A 102 -16.65 34.77 -24.94
CA SER A 102 -15.56 35.76 -24.92
C SER A 102 -14.17 35.12 -24.82
N MET A 103 -14.09 33.86 -24.36
CA MET A 103 -12.83 33.12 -24.24
C MET A 103 -12.28 32.62 -25.59
N ASP A 104 -13.04 32.77 -26.68
CA ASP A 104 -12.61 32.42 -28.05
C ASP A 104 -11.77 33.55 -28.71
N ARG A 105 -11.68 34.71 -28.06
CA ARG A 105 -10.90 35.86 -28.55
C ARG A 105 -9.42 35.52 -28.68
N LYS A 106 -8.80 35.99 -29.77
CA LYS A 106 -7.36 35.83 -30.07
C LYS A 106 -6.55 37.05 -29.64
N ASP A 107 -6.63 37.39 -28.36
CA ASP A 107 -5.98 38.56 -27.75
C ASP A 107 -4.76 38.19 -26.89
N PHE A 108 -4.30 36.94 -26.98
CA PHE A 108 -3.10 36.44 -26.30
C PHE A 108 -2.09 35.92 -27.31
N GLU A 109 -0.83 35.82 -26.88
CA GLU A 109 0.24 35.19 -27.64
C GLU A 109 0.85 34.04 -26.85
N ILE A 110 1.06 32.92 -27.55
CA ILE A 110 1.77 31.75 -27.04
C ILE A 110 2.95 31.50 -27.98
N ASP A 111 4.16 31.53 -27.44
CA ASP A 111 5.40 31.25 -28.17
C ASP A 111 5.54 32.15 -29.44
N GLY A 112 5.10 33.41 -29.35
CA GLY A 112 5.12 34.39 -30.43
C GLY A 112 4.02 34.26 -31.48
N THR A 113 3.03 33.38 -31.28
CA THR A 113 1.89 33.18 -32.18
C THR A 113 0.58 33.62 -31.53
N PRO A 114 -0.31 34.34 -32.25
CA PRO A 114 -1.64 34.68 -31.75
C PRO A 114 -2.43 33.42 -31.37
N ALA A 115 -2.93 33.39 -30.15
CA ALA A 115 -3.66 32.27 -29.57
C ALA A 115 -4.95 32.76 -28.91
N ARG A 116 -5.91 31.85 -28.74
CA ARG A 116 -7.14 32.19 -28.03
C ARG A 116 -6.86 32.34 -26.54
N ARG A 117 -7.64 33.21 -25.89
CA ARG A 117 -7.60 33.41 -24.44
C ARG A 117 -7.74 32.09 -23.68
N LEU A 118 -8.69 31.24 -24.07
CA LEU A 118 -8.84 29.90 -23.47
C LEU A 118 -7.58 29.04 -23.62
N ASP A 119 -6.93 29.05 -24.78
CA ASP A 119 -5.75 28.21 -25.02
C ASP A 119 -4.58 28.63 -24.12
N ALA A 120 -4.38 29.95 -23.95
CA ALA A 120 -3.36 30.48 -23.05
C ALA A 120 -3.66 30.11 -21.59
N VAL A 121 -4.92 30.23 -21.18
CA VAL A 121 -5.36 29.88 -19.83
C VAL A 121 -5.19 28.38 -19.57
N LYS A 122 -5.54 27.52 -20.52
CA LYS A 122 -5.37 26.06 -20.38
C LYS A 122 -3.90 25.70 -20.18
N LYS A 123 -2.99 26.27 -20.98
CA LYS A 123 -1.54 26.03 -20.88
C LYS A 123 -1.04 26.34 -19.47
N VAL A 124 -1.36 27.52 -18.94
CA VAL A 124 -0.84 27.94 -17.63
C VAL A 124 -1.60 27.32 -16.46
N ALA A 125 -2.91 27.16 -16.54
CA ALA A 125 -3.69 26.49 -15.49
C ALA A 125 -3.27 25.01 -15.36
N ALA A 126 -3.06 24.30 -16.47
CA ALA A 126 -2.56 22.93 -16.43
C ALA A 126 -1.15 22.84 -15.83
N ALA A 127 -0.25 23.76 -16.20
CA ALA A 127 1.09 23.85 -15.60
C ALA A 127 1.04 24.15 -14.09
N PHE A 128 0.20 25.10 -13.69
CA PHE A 128 -0.04 25.45 -12.28
C PHE A 128 -0.49 24.24 -11.47
N VAL A 129 -1.49 23.50 -11.96
CA VAL A 129 -2.01 22.29 -11.31
C VAL A 129 -0.95 21.22 -11.20
N ARG A 130 -0.17 20.95 -12.26
CA ARG A 130 0.92 19.95 -12.23
C ARG A 130 1.99 20.28 -11.20
N GLY A 131 2.29 21.57 -11.01
CA GLY A 131 3.27 22.04 -10.01
C GLY A 131 2.81 21.92 -8.55
N ARG A 132 1.55 21.59 -8.28
CA ARG A 132 0.97 21.53 -6.92
C ARG A 132 1.14 20.18 -6.23
N THR A 133 2.36 19.84 -5.85
CA THR A 133 2.59 18.60 -5.10
C THR A 133 1.93 18.65 -3.72
N GLY A 134 0.94 17.79 -3.50
CA GLY A 134 0.31 17.54 -2.20
C GLY A 134 -0.83 18.48 -1.79
N ASP A 135 -1.36 19.26 -2.72
CA ASP A 135 -2.68 19.89 -2.60
C ASP A 135 -3.77 18.96 -3.13
N ARG A 136 -5.01 19.16 -2.68
CA ARG A 136 -6.19 18.63 -3.40
C ARG A 136 -6.75 19.70 -4.31
N ILE A 137 -6.86 19.40 -5.60
CA ILE A 137 -7.31 20.35 -6.60
C ILE A 137 -8.58 19.86 -7.26
N GLY A 138 -9.60 20.71 -7.26
CA GLY A 138 -10.83 20.52 -8.02
C GLY A 138 -10.90 21.50 -9.19
N LEU A 139 -11.75 21.16 -10.16
CA LEU A 139 -12.03 21.98 -11.33
C LEU A 139 -13.53 22.17 -11.50
N VAL A 140 -13.95 23.43 -11.50
CA VAL A 140 -15.26 23.90 -11.97
C VAL A 140 -15.03 24.53 -13.34
N ILE A 141 -15.89 24.20 -14.29
CA ILE A 141 -15.99 24.91 -15.56
C ILE A 141 -17.34 25.61 -15.60
N PHE A 142 -17.38 26.84 -16.12
CA PHE A 142 -18.63 27.58 -16.19
C PHE A 142 -18.73 28.45 -17.45
N ALA A 143 -19.97 28.68 -17.87
CA ALA A 143 -20.34 29.72 -18.81
C ALA A 143 -21.74 30.20 -18.40
N GLU A 144 -22.80 29.83 -19.11
CA GLU A 144 -24.19 30.11 -18.72
C GLU A 144 -24.60 29.27 -17.50
N ARG A 145 -24.06 28.05 -17.43
CA ARG A 145 -24.21 27.12 -16.31
C ARG A 145 -22.84 26.74 -15.77
N ALA A 146 -22.79 26.24 -14.55
CA ALA A 146 -21.57 25.75 -13.92
C ALA A 146 -21.61 24.23 -13.72
N PHE A 147 -20.49 23.56 -14.01
CA PHE A 147 -20.33 22.12 -13.84
C PHE A 147 -19.03 21.80 -13.12
N PHE A 148 -19.04 20.70 -12.41
CA PHE A 148 -17.87 20.21 -11.71
C PHE A 148 -17.17 19.17 -12.57
N ALA A 149 -16.05 19.57 -13.18
CA ALA A 149 -15.31 18.74 -14.12
C ALA A 149 -14.39 17.76 -13.39
N ALA A 150 -13.83 18.15 -12.24
CA ALA A 150 -13.01 17.25 -11.42
C ALA A 150 -13.17 17.53 -9.91
N PRO A 151 -13.39 16.50 -9.08
CA PRO A 151 -13.38 16.65 -7.62
C PRO A 151 -12.01 16.93 -7.03
N PRO A 152 -11.95 17.57 -5.84
CA PRO A 152 -10.69 17.88 -5.19
C PRO A 152 -9.94 16.58 -4.94
N THR A 153 -8.85 16.39 -5.67
CA THR A 153 -8.06 15.17 -5.70
C THR A 153 -6.58 15.50 -5.65
N PHE A 154 -5.77 14.57 -5.15
CA PHE A 154 -4.31 14.66 -5.20
C PHE A 154 -3.75 14.29 -6.58
N ASP A 155 -4.57 13.71 -7.46
CA ASP A 155 -4.20 13.41 -8.84
C ASP A 155 -4.26 14.68 -9.70
N THR A 156 -3.21 15.49 -9.58
CA THR A 156 -3.07 16.75 -10.31
C THR A 156 -2.97 16.55 -11.82
N GLU A 157 -2.44 15.41 -12.26
CA GLU A 157 -2.28 15.11 -13.68
C GLU A 157 -3.63 14.85 -14.36
N SER A 158 -4.54 14.12 -13.71
CA SER A 158 -5.92 13.95 -14.23
C SER A 158 -6.67 15.28 -14.32
N VAL A 159 -6.51 16.16 -13.32
CA VAL A 159 -7.12 17.50 -13.35
C VAL A 159 -6.53 18.34 -14.49
N ALA A 160 -5.20 18.33 -14.66
CA ALA A 160 -4.53 19.04 -15.75
C ALA A 160 -5.00 18.59 -17.14
N ARG A 161 -5.14 17.29 -17.37
CA ARG A 161 -5.71 16.76 -18.62
C ARG A 161 -7.16 17.19 -18.84
N THR A 162 -7.94 17.28 -17.77
CA THR A 162 -9.34 17.77 -17.84
C THR A 162 -9.38 19.24 -18.26
N ILE A 163 -8.46 20.06 -17.74
CA ILE A 163 -8.28 21.46 -18.18
C ILE A 163 -7.92 21.50 -19.67
N GLU A 164 -6.94 20.69 -20.09
CA GLU A 164 -6.48 20.61 -21.48
C GLU A 164 -7.57 20.11 -22.45
N ALA A 165 -8.52 19.31 -21.97
CA ALA A 165 -9.66 18.83 -22.76
C ALA A 165 -10.83 19.83 -22.80
N ALA A 166 -10.84 20.88 -21.96
CA ALA A 166 -11.95 21.82 -21.88
C ALA A 166 -12.12 22.62 -23.19
N THR A 167 -13.37 22.79 -23.62
CA THR A 167 -13.73 23.52 -24.83
C THR A 167 -14.90 24.49 -24.58
N ILE A 168 -14.93 25.56 -25.36
CA ILE A 168 -15.97 26.60 -25.30
C ILE A 168 -17.32 26.00 -25.69
N GLY A 169 -18.38 26.45 -25.03
CA GLY A 169 -19.76 26.10 -25.40
C GLY A 169 -20.35 24.87 -24.71
N ILE A 170 -19.54 24.04 -24.03
CA ILE A 170 -20.02 22.89 -23.23
C ILE A 170 -21.03 23.35 -22.16
N ALA A 171 -20.84 24.56 -21.63
CA ALA A 171 -21.63 25.11 -20.53
C ALA A 171 -22.51 26.31 -20.93
N GLY A 172 -22.76 26.51 -22.23
CA GLY A 172 -23.40 27.69 -22.79
C GLY A 172 -22.39 28.74 -23.31
N ARG A 173 -22.88 29.89 -23.77
CA ARG A 173 -22.04 30.96 -24.35
C ARG A 173 -22.05 32.29 -23.58
N SER A 174 -23.01 32.48 -22.68
CA SER A 174 -23.05 33.60 -21.74
C SER A 174 -22.17 33.33 -20.52
N THR A 175 -22.04 34.29 -19.62
CA THR A 175 -21.14 34.23 -18.46
C THR A 175 -21.91 34.45 -17.17
N ALA A 176 -21.96 33.41 -16.32
CA ALA A 176 -22.62 33.38 -15.02
C ALA A 176 -21.57 33.12 -13.91
N ILE A 177 -20.85 34.16 -13.53
CA ILE A 177 -19.75 34.08 -12.55
C ILE A 177 -20.27 33.59 -11.19
N GLY A 178 -21.45 34.05 -10.77
CA GLY A 178 -22.06 33.67 -9.50
C GLY A 178 -22.30 32.16 -9.38
N GLU A 179 -22.77 31.51 -10.44
CA GLU A 179 -23.01 30.06 -10.47
C GLU A 179 -21.69 29.28 -10.39
N GLY A 180 -20.66 29.71 -11.14
CA GLY A 180 -19.33 29.11 -11.12
C GLY A 180 -18.67 29.17 -9.75
N LEU A 181 -18.62 30.37 -9.16
CA LEU A 181 -18.09 30.58 -7.82
C LEU A 181 -18.91 29.82 -6.77
N GLY A 182 -20.24 29.91 -6.82
CA GLY A 182 -21.13 29.25 -5.86
C GLY A 182 -20.93 27.74 -5.83
N LEU A 183 -20.75 27.11 -7.00
CA LEU A 183 -20.46 25.68 -7.10
C LEU A 183 -19.10 25.33 -6.49
N GLY A 184 -18.08 26.14 -6.72
CA GLY A 184 -16.75 25.97 -6.12
C GLY A 184 -16.80 26.08 -4.59
N LEU A 185 -17.47 27.11 -4.06
CA LEU A 185 -17.66 27.31 -2.62
C LEU A 185 -18.42 26.14 -1.98
N LYS A 186 -19.51 25.68 -2.61
CA LYS A 186 -20.31 24.55 -2.12
C LYS A 186 -19.48 23.28 -1.94
N ARG A 187 -18.50 23.06 -2.83
CA ARG A 187 -17.61 21.90 -2.73
C ARG A 187 -16.63 22.04 -1.57
N LEU A 188 -16.01 23.22 -1.42
CA LEU A 188 -15.04 23.50 -0.37
C LEU A 188 -15.66 23.67 1.01
N ALA A 189 -16.93 24.05 1.11
CA ALA A 189 -17.65 24.19 2.38
C ALA A 189 -17.66 22.90 3.21
N LYS A 190 -17.59 21.73 2.56
CA LYS A 190 -17.51 20.42 3.22
C LYS A 190 -16.08 19.95 3.49
N SER A 191 -15.07 20.72 3.12
CA SER A 191 -13.67 20.34 3.30
C SER A 191 -13.20 20.56 4.74
N SER A 192 -12.46 19.60 5.28
CA SER A 192 -11.74 19.72 6.55
C SER A 192 -10.34 20.34 6.40
N ALA A 193 -9.95 20.75 5.18
CA ALA A 193 -8.66 21.36 4.94
C ALA A 193 -8.51 22.69 5.73
N PRO A 194 -7.35 22.93 6.38
CA PRO A 194 -7.07 24.17 7.09
C PRO A 194 -7.04 25.40 6.19
N SER A 195 -6.64 25.24 4.92
CA SER A 195 -6.68 26.30 3.92
C SER A 195 -7.59 25.90 2.76
N ARG A 196 -8.55 26.76 2.44
CA ARG A 196 -9.54 26.57 1.37
C ARG A 196 -9.52 27.78 0.46
N VAL A 197 -9.28 27.54 -0.82
CA VAL A 197 -9.03 28.59 -1.80
C VAL A 197 -9.80 28.31 -3.09
N VAL A 198 -10.46 29.32 -3.61
CA VAL A 198 -11.02 29.31 -4.97
C VAL A 198 -10.19 30.26 -5.83
N ILE A 199 -9.82 29.82 -7.03
CA ILE A 199 -9.20 30.70 -8.03
C ILE A 199 -10.16 30.79 -9.22
N LEU A 200 -10.67 31.99 -9.48
CA LEU A 200 -11.51 32.30 -10.62
C LEU A 200 -10.67 32.83 -11.78
N LEU A 201 -10.80 32.23 -12.96
CA LEU A 201 -10.18 32.68 -14.20
C LEU A 201 -11.29 33.10 -15.15
N SER A 202 -11.44 34.41 -15.38
CA SER A 202 -12.52 34.99 -16.19
C SER A 202 -12.12 36.38 -16.70
N ASP A 203 -12.88 36.93 -17.64
CA ASP A 203 -12.78 38.31 -18.08
C ASP A 203 -13.72 39.26 -17.33
N GLY A 204 -14.46 38.75 -16.34
CA GLY A 204 -15.27 39.55 -15.43
C GLY A 204 -16.68 39.86 -15.93
N ALA A 205 -17.04 39.43 -17.14
CA ALA A 205 -18.40 39.59 -17.63
C ALA A 205 -19.38 38.78 -16.78
N ASN A 206 -20.48 39.40 -16.34
CA ASN A 206 -21.58 38.69 -15.69
C ASN A 206 -22.91 39.13 -16.32
N ASN A 207 -23.30 38.44 -17.39
CA ASN A 207 -24.48 38.75 -18.19
C ASN A 207 -25.57 37.67 -18.09
N ALA A 208 -25.32 36.61 -17.31
CA ALA A 208 -26.25 35.53 -17.04
C ALA A 208 -26.18 35.09 -15.57
N GLY A 209 -27.08 34.19 -15.18
CA GLY A 209 -27.15 33.64 -13.83
C GLY A 209 -28.12 34.39 -12.92
N THR A 210 -28.51 33.71 -11.83
CA THR A 210 -29.49 34.24 -10.87
C THR A 210 -28.84 34.87 -9.64
N VAL A 211 -27.58 34.54 -9.39
CA VAL A 211 -26.83 34.96 -8.21
C VAL A 211 -25.77 35.99 -8.58
N GLY A 212 -25.75 37.12 -7.87
CA GLY A 212 -24.77 38.19 -8.08
C GLY A 212 -23.36 37.80 -7.60
N PRO A 213 -22.28 38.16 -8.32
CA PRO A 213 -20.90 37.85 -7.91
C PRO A 213 -20.54 38.39 -6.51
N ARG A 214 -21.11 39.55 -6.14
CA ARG A 214 -20.93 40.17 -4.82
C ARG A 214 -21.48 39.31 -3.69
N ASP A 215 -22.68 38.75 -3.86
CA ASP A 215 -23.33 37.96 -2.81
C ASP A 215 -22.56 36.66 -2.56
N VAL A 216 -22.04 36.05 -3.64
CA VAL A 216 -21.19 34.87 -3.55
C VAL A 216 -19.85 35.19 -2.88
N ALA A 217 -19.27 36.37 -3.12
CA ALA A 217 -18.05 36.80 -2.45
C ALA A 217 -18.24 36.97 -0.93
N LEU A 218 -19.40 37.52 -0.51
CA LEU A 218 -19.76 37.61 0.91
C LEU A 218 -19.93 36.22 1.54
N LEU A 219 -20.60 35.31 0.83
CA LEU A 219 -20.73 33.92 1.28
C LEU A 219 -19.35 33.24 1.42
N ALA A 220 -18.43 33.48 0.49
CA ALA A 220 -17.07 32.94 0.55
C ALA A 220 -16.35 33.36 1.84
N ARG A 221 -16.44 34.65 2.18
CA ARG A 221 -15.88 35.22 3.41
C ARG A 221 -16.46 34.56 4.64
N ASP A 222 -17.78 34.41 4.70
CA ASP A 222 -18.48 33.83 5.85
C ASP A 222 -18.15 32.33 6.03
N LEU A 223 -17.80 31.64 4.94
CA LEU A 223 -17.31 30.25 4.95
C LEU A 223 -15.80 30.13 5.22
N GLY A 224 -15.07 31.25 5.35
CA GLY A 224 -13.61 31.28 5.49
C GLY A 224 -12.87 30.78 4.26
N ILE A 225 -13.47 30.91 3.08
CA ILE A 225 -12.89 30.50 1.79
C ILE A 225 -12.41 31.76 1.06
N ARG A 226 -11.12 31.82 0.74
CA ARG A 226 -10.53 32.94 0.01
C ARG A 226 -10.74 32.77 -1.49
N VAL A 227 -11.16 33.83 -2.18
CA VAL A 227 -11.32 33.82 -3.64
C VAL A 227 -10.25 34.71 -4.26
N HIS A 228 -9.32 34.12 -5.01
CA HIS A 228 -8.45 34.88 -5.90
C HIS A 228 -9.07 34.97 -7.28
N THR A 229 -8.98 36.12 -7.92
CA THR A 229 -9.50 36.32 -9.28
C THR A 229 -8.38 36.66 -10.22
N ILE A 230 -8.34 36.03 -11.38
CA ILE A 230 -7.39 36.29 -12.45
C ILE A 230 -8.19 36.85 -13.62
N ALA A 231 -8.06 38.15 -13.82
CA ALA A 231 -8.69 38.89 -14.90
C ALA A 231 -7.87 38.73 -16.18
N LEU A 232 -8.51 38.17 -17.22
CA LEU A 232 -7.85 37.81 -18.48
C LEU A 232 -8.27 38.75 -19.61
N GLY A 233 -7.30 39.47 -20.17
CA GLY A 233 -7.51 40.27 -21.39
C GLY A 233 -6.54 41.45 -21.51
N ALA A 234 -6.25 41.82 -22.75
CA ALA A 234 -5.29 42.87 -23.06
C ALA A 234 -5.75 44.27 -22.60
N ASN A 235 -7.04 44.60 -22.73
CA ASN A 235 -7.60 45.94 -22.51
C ASN A 235 -8.63 45.98 -21.34
N GLU A 236 -8.70 47.08 -20.58
CA GLU A 236 -9.75 47.29 -19.54
C GLU A 236 -10.93 48.08 -20.08
N LEU A 237 -12.11 47.86 -19.48
CA LEU A 237 -13.23 48.78 -19.62
C LEU A 237 -12.76 50.20 -19.24
N GLY A 238 -12.97 51.17 -20.13
CA GLY A 238 -12.68 52.57 -19.89
C GLY A 238 -11.36 53.11 -20.49
N MET A 239 -10.42 52.27 -20.91
CA MET A 239 -9.25 52.73 -21.71
C MET A 239 -9.41 52.53 -23.22
N ALA A 240 -10.37 51.70 -23.65
CA ALA A 240 -10.61 51.34 -25.05
C ALA A 240 -11.83 52.05 -25.70
N GLY A 241 -12.44 53.02 -25.02
CA GLY A 241 -13.74 53.58 -25.43
C GLY A 241 -14.90 52.65 -25.07
N ASP A 242 -15.99 52.72 -25.83
CA ASP A 242 -17.25 51.97 -25.67
C ASP A 242 -17.09 50.51 -26.16
N ASP A 243 -15.99 49.84 -25.78
CA ASP A 243 -15.71 48.46 -26.15
C ASP A 243 -16.54 47.52 -25.25
N PRO A 244 -17.60 46.87 -25.78
CA PRO A 244 -18.46 45.99 -25.00
C PRO A 244 -17.74 44.70 -24.57
N ASP A 245 -16.53 44.47 -25.07
CA ASP A 245 -15.73 43.26 -24.86
C ASP A 245 -14.57 43.43 -23.87
N ALA A 246 -14.47 44.61 -23.25
CA ALA A 246 -13.41 44.90 -22.32
C ALA A 246 -13.58 44.12 -20.99
N VAL A 247 -12.47 43.92 -20.27
CA VAL A 247 -12.46 43.13 -19.03
C VAL A 247 -13.07 43.94 -17.89
N ASP A 248 -14.08 43.39 -17.20
CA ASP A 248 -14.62 43.96 -15.97
C ASP A 248 -13.74 43.58 -14.76
N ALA A 249 -12.54 44.16 -14.76
CA ALA A 249 -11.58 43.98 -13.68
C ALA A 249 -12.10 44.55 -12.35
N ALA A 250 -13.03 45.50 -12.36
CA ALA A 250 -13.58 46.11 -11.16
C ALA A 250 -14.46 45.11 -10.38
N THR A 251 -15.33 44.37 -11.07
CA THR A 251 -16.13 43.31 -10.45
C THR A 251 -15.25 42.20 -9.89
N LEU A 252 -14.25 41.73 -10.64
CA LEU A 252 -13.33 40.69 -10.18
C LEU A 252 -12.51 41.15 -8.96
N ARG A 253 -11.98 42.38 -8.98
CA ARG A 253 -11.31 43.00 -7.81
C ARG A 253 -12.20 43.00 -6.58
N ARG A 254 -13.46 43.43 -6.74
CA ARG A 254 -14.41 43.47 -5.63
C ARG A 254 -14.70 42.09 -5.04
N VAL A 255 -14.81 41.06 -5.88
CA VAL A 255 -15.01 39.67 -5.42
C VAL A 255 -13.81 39.19 -4.60
N ALA A 256 -12.58 39.44 -5.08
CA ALA A 256 -11.38 39.05 -4.36
C ALA A 256 -11.28 39.78 -3.01
N GLU A 257 -11.44 41.10 -3.00
CA GLU A 257 -11.36 41.92 -1.78
C GLU A 257 -12.41 41.50 -0.73
N LEU A 258 -13.67 41.30 -1.15
CA LEU A 258 -14.75 40.94 -0.23
C LEU A 258 -14.55 39.55 0.41
N SER A 259 -13.92 38.63 -0.31
CA SER A 259 -13.63 37.27 0.18
C SER A 259 -12.29 37.14 0.91
N GLY A 260 -11.48 38.20 0.96
CA GLY A 260 -10.15 38.19 1.57
C GLY A 260 -9.06 37.54 0.70
N GLY A 261 -9.27 37.47 -0.61
CA GLY A 261 -8.26 37.07 -1.59
C GLY A 261 -7.63 38.25 -2.33
N THR A 262 -6.93 37.93 -3.41
CA THR A 262 -6.17 38.90 -4.23
C THR A 262 -6.64 38.84 -5.67
N ALA A 263 -6.82 40.01 -6.28
CA ALA A 263 -7.11 40.11 -7.70
C ALA A 263 -5.83 40.34 -8.50
N PHE A 264 -5.68 39.55 -9.56
CA PHE A 264 -4.58 39.61 -10.50
C PHE A 264 -5.10 39.96 -11.88
N ARG A 265 -4.24 40.57 -12.68
CA ARG A 265 -4.54 40.88 -14.06
C ARG A 265 -3.44 40.32 -14.95
N VAL A 266 -3.87 39.71 -16.04
CA VAL A 266 -2.99 39.00 -16.96
C VAL A 266 -3.28 39.50 -18.37
N ARG A 267 -2.25 40.06 -19.00
CA ARG A 267 -2.29 40.55 -20.38
C ARG A 267 -1.50 39.65 -21.32
N SER A 268 -0.56 38.89 -20.77
CA SER A 268 0.30 37.98 -21.50
C SER A 268 0.46 36.65 -20.76
N THR A 269 0.96 35.64 -21.47
CA THR A 269 1.28 34.33 -20.86
C THR A 269 2.33 34.45 -19.74
N GLY A 270 3.29 35.38 -19.85
CA GLY A 270 4.30 35.61 -18.81
C GLY A 270 3.73 36.19 -17.51
N ASP A 271 2.71 37.05 -17.60
CA ASP A 271 2.02 37.57 -16.40
C ASP A 271 1.33 36.43 -15.64
N LEU A 272 0.79 35.44 -16.36
CA LEU A 272 0.04 34.33 -15.79
C LEU A 272 0.97 33.41 -14.97
N GLU A 273 2.22 33.22 -15.41
CA GLU A 273 3.27 32.53 -14.65
C GLU A 273 3.70 33.31 -13.40
N ALA A 274 3.85 34.63 -13.50
CA ALA A 274 4.16 35.48 -12.36
C ALA A 274 3.04 35.47 -11.30
N VAL A 275 1.78 35.46 -11.74
CA VAL A 275 0.60 35.32 -10.86
C VAL A 275 0.61 33.98 -10.15
N SER A 276 0.91 32.90 -10.86
CA SER A 276 1.10 31.57 -10.27
C SER A 276 2.15 31.59 -9.16
N ALA A 277 3.34 32.18 -9.41
CA ALA A 277 4.40 32.28 -8.41
C ALA A 277 3.99 33.17 -7.20
N SER A 278 3.22 34.23 -7.42
CA SER A 278 2.72 35.09 -6.34
C SER A 278 1.68 34.38 -5.47
N LEU A 279 0.75 33.66 -6.09
CA LEU A 279 -0.21 32.81 -5.39
C LEU A 279 0.50 31.77 -4.52
N ASP A 280 1.62 31.23 -4.99
CA ASP A 280 2.41 30.25 -4.23
C ASP A 280 2.99 30.84 -2.96
N ALA A 281 3.57 32.03 -3.07
CA ALA A 281 4.14 32.72 -1.94
C ALA A 281 3.07 33.13 -0.92
N MET A 282 1.91 33.59 -1.39
CA MET A 282 0.79 33.99 -0.53
C MET A 282 0.12 32.79 0.14
N GLU A 283 -0.02 31.68 -0.58
CA GLU A 283 -0.72 30.48 -0.13
C GLU A 283 0.21 29.38 0.40
N ALA A 284 1.51 29.66 0.56
CA ALA A 284 2.48 28.73 1.11
C ALA A 284 2.09 28.33 2.55
N ASN A 285 1.50 27.15 2.70
CA ASN A 285 1.15 26.64 4.01
C ASN A 285 2.39 25.97 4.63
N ARG A 286 2.87 26.51 5.76
CA ARG A 286 3.98 25.94 6.56
C ARG A 286 3.56 24.70 7.37
N GLY A 287 2.42 24.10 7.06
CA GLY A 287 1.94 22.89 7.72
C GLY A 287 2.98 21.79 7.55
N ARG A 288 3.50 21.27 8.66
CA ARG A 288 4.39 20.09 8.64
C ARG A 288 3.64 18.98 7.92
N ALA A 289 4.08 18.64 6.71
CA ALA A 289 3.63 17.42 6.05
C ALA A 289 3.83 16.29 7.05
N ALA A 290 2.74 15.71 7.53
CA ALA A 290 2.83 14.58 8.45
C ALA A 290 3.50 13.45 7.66
N ALA A 291 4.76 13.17 8.00
CA ALA A 291 5.48 12.13 7.30
C ALA A 291 4.77 10.80 7.56
N ALA A 292 4.22 10.21 6.50
CA ALA A 292 3.64 8.88 6.59
C ALA A 292 4.77 7.91 6.94
N GLN A 293 4.79 7.46 8.20
CA GLN A 293 5.74 6.47 8.66
C GLN A 293 5.27 5.11 8.15
N VAL A 294 6.03 4.53 7.21
CA VAL A 294 5.76 3.19 6.70
C VAL A 294 6.75 2.25 7.38
N PHE A 295 6.22 1.30 8.14
CA PHE A 295 7.03 0.27 8.77
C PHE A 295 7.22 -0.88 7.80
N ARG A 296 8.48 -1.18 7.46
CA ARG A 296 8.79 -2.39 6.72
C ARG A 296 9.07 -3.52 7.71
N THR A 297 8.25 -4.56 7.67
CA THR A 297 8.36 -5.70 8.58
C THR A 297 9.31 -6.77 8.04
N TYR A 298 10.18 -7.27 8.90
CA TYR A 298 11.21 -8.28 8.63
C TYR A 298 10.96 -9.61 9.35
N TRP A 299 9.74 -9.85 9.87
CA TRP A 299 9.38 -11.07 10.62
C TRP A 299 9.61 -12.38 9.85
N VAL A 300 9.64 -12.32 8.51
CA VAL A 300 9.85 -13.48 7.63
C VAL A 300 11.24 -14.11 7.82
N TYR A 301 12.29 -13.31 8.04
CA TYR A 301 13.65 -13.83 8.20
C TYR A 301 13.82 -14.73 9.44
N PRO A 302 13.46 -14.30 10.66
CA PRO A 302 13.51 -15.16 11.83
C PRO A 302 12.50 -16.32 11.74
N ALA A 303 11.35 -16.15 11.08
CA ALA A 303 10.39 -17.24 10.88
C ALA A 303 10.95 -18.37 10.01
N VAL A 304 11.63 -18.03 8.90
CA VAL A 304 12.31 -19.01 8.05
C VAL A 304 13.47 -19.69 8.80
N ALA A 305 14.23 -18.94 9.59
CA ALA A 305 15.27 -19.52 10.44
C ALA A 305 14.71 -20.52 11.46
N ALA A 306 13.58 -20.19 12.11
CA ALA A 306 12.89 -21.09 13.02
C ALA A 306 12.42 -22.37 12.30
N LEU A 307 11.86 -22.25 11.10
CA LEU A 307 11.44 -23.41 10.31
C LEU A 307 12.62 -24.34 9.97
N LEU A 308 13.76 -23.79 9.54
CA LEU A 308 14.96 -24.57 9.24
C LEU A 308 15.52 -25.26 10.48
N LEU A 309 15.51 -24.59 11.63
CA LEU A 309 15.97 -25.15 12.90
C LEU A 309 15.04 -26.27 13.40
N ALA A 310 13.72 -26.13 13.21
CA ALA A 310 12.76 -27.17 13.53
C ALA A 310 12.96 -28.43 12.66
N LEU A 311 13.20 -28.24 11.35
CA LEU A 311 13.52 -29.35 10.44
C LEU A 311 14.84 -30.03 10.78
N ALA A 312 15.87 -29.27 11.17
CA ALA A 312 17.15 -29.83 11.59
C ALA A 312 17.01 -30.69 12.88
N LEU A 313 16.20 -30.23 13.83
CA LEU A 313 15.85 -31.00 15.03
C LEU A 313 15.12 -32.30 14.67
N ALA A 314 14.08 -32.24 13.83
CA ALA A 314 13.33 -33.43 13.41
C ALA A 314 14.18 -34.44 12.60
N GLY A 315 15.05 -33.94 11.72
CA GLY A 315 15.96 -34.78 10.94
C GLY A 315 17.01 -35.49 11.80
N SER A 316 17.44 -34.87 12.90
CA SER A 316 18.36 -35.50 13.85
C SER A 316 17.72 -36.68 14.59
N ASP A 317 16.41 -36.61 14.88
CA ASP A 317 15.65 -37.69 15.51
C ASP A 317 15.41 -38.86 14.54
N ALA A 318 15.14 -38.58 13.26
CA ALA A 318 15.01 -39.61 12.23
C ALA A 318 16.32 -40.37 11.97
N GLY A 319 17.48 -39.68 11.94
CA GLY A 319 18.78 -40.30 11.74
C GLY A 319 19.23 -41.23 12.90
N LEU A 320 18.77 -40.96 14.12
CA LEU A 320 19.02 -41.79 15.31
C LEU A 320 18.23 -43.11 15.28
N LEU A 321 16.96 -43.07 14.84
CA LEU A 321 16.12 -44.25 14.72
C LEU A 321 16.62 -45.23 13.64
N THR A 322 17.06 -44.70 12.49
CA THR A 322 17.60 -45.53 11.39
C THR A 322 18.92 -46.22 11.75
N ARG A 323 19.78 -45.54 12.52
CA ARG A 323 21.07 -46.11 13.00
C ARG A 323 20.88 -47.16 14.08
N ALA A 324 19.89 -47.00 14.96
CA ALA A 324 19.55 -48.00 15.97
C ALA A 324 18.98 -49.29 15.35
N GLY A 325 18.14 -49.18 14.31
CA GLY A 325 17.59 -50.33 13.59
C GLY A 325 18.64 -51.16 12.84
N LEU A 326 19.66 -50.50 12.25
CA LEU A 326 20.76 -51.19 11.54
C LEU A 326 21.76 -51.90 12.47
N ALA A 327 21.91 -51.45 13.73
CA ALA A 327 22.79 -52.09 14.70
C ALA A 327 22.18 -53.39 15.28
N GLN A 328 20.85 -53.49 15.37
CA GLN A 328 20.17 -54.66 15.93
C GLN A 328 20.11 -55.85 14.97
N ALA A 329 20.27 -55.62 13.65
CA ALA A 329 20.31 -56.67 12.64
C ALA A 329 21.64 -57.46 12.57
N ARG A 330 22.66 -57.13 13.39
CA ARG A 330 23.98 -57.77 13.41
C ARG A 330 24.32 -58.43 14.77
N GLY A 331 23.41 -59.23 15.33
CA GLY A 331 23.68 -60.08 16.51
C GLY A 331 24.40 -61.40 16.15
N PRO A 332 25.25 -61.97 17.03
CA PRO A 332 26.10 -63.12 16.71
C PRO A 332 25.33 -64.46 16.76
N VAL A 333 25.52 -65.28 15.72
CA VAL A 333 24.99 -66.66 15.65
C VAL A 333 25.84 -67.58 16.54
N VAL A 334 25.31 -67.97 17.71
CA VAL A 334 25.91 -68.99 18.57
C VAL A 334 25.33 -70.36 18.21
N GLY A 335 26.04 -71.09 17.35
CA GLY A 335 25.71 -72.47 16.98
C GLY A 335 26.06 -73.45 18.11
N ARG A 336 25.04 -73.96 18.81
CA ARG A 336 25.16 -74.96 19.87
C ARG A 336 25.23 -76.37 19.26
N ARG A 337 26.41 -77.03 19.33
CA ARG A 337 26.57 -78.45 18.99
C ARG A 337 25.82 -79.31 20.02
N MET A 338 24.99 -80.24 19.57
CA MET A 338 24.41 -81.28 20.43
C MET A 338 24.60 -82.67 19.80
N ARG A 339 24.99 -83.61 20.66
CA ARG A 339 25.57 -84.93 20.37
C ARG A 339 24.50 -86.00 20.59
N ARG A 340 24.35 -86.91 19.60
CA ARG A 340 23.79 -88.29 19.62
C ARG A 340 22.83 -88.72 20.76
N ARG A 341 21.70 -89.32 20.37
CA ARG A 341 21.43 -90.78 20.58
C ARG A 341 20.22 -91.28 19.78
N SER A 342 20.32 -92.57 19.45
CA SER A 342 19.47 -93.43 18.63
C SER A 342 18.28 -94.04 19.38
N THR A 343 17.33 -94.60 18.58
CA THR A 343 16.22 -95.58 18.81
C THR A 343 14.87 -94.91 18.50
N GLY A 344 13.93 -95.41 17.71
CA GLY A 344 13.65 -96.72 17.10
C GLY A 344 12.11 -96.82 16.92
N SER A 345 11.66 -97.65 15.96
CA SER A 345 10.28 -98.11 15.69
C SER A 345 9.28 -97.19 14.93
N ALA A 346 8.66 -97.83 13.93
CA ALA A 346 7.69 -97.37 12.93
C ALA A 346 6.23 -97.75 13.35
N PRO A 347 5.25 -97.91 12.44
CA PRO A 347 4.50 -96.93 11.63
C PRO A 347 2.97 -97.09 11.78
N ASP A 348 2.18 -96.18 11.20
CA ASP A 348 0.83 -96.39 10.60
C ASP A 348 0.14 -95.01 10.41
N ARG A 349 -0.77 -94.73 9.48
CA ARG A 349 -1.22 -95.25 8.18
C ARG A 349 -2.36 -94.29 7.74
N VAL A 350 -2.64 -94.24 6.44
CA VAL A 350 -3.85 -93.66 5.79
C VAL A 350 -3.89 -92.13 5.81
N GLY A 351 -3.85 -91.40 4.69
CA GLY A 351 -4.58 -91.49 3.42
C GLY A 351 -5.09 -90.06 3.18
N GLY A 352 -5.15 -89.45 2.01
CA GLY A 352 -5.21 -89.87 0.63
C GLY A 352 -5.95 -88.73 -0.10
N SER A 353 -5.74 -88.64 -1.41
CA SER A 353 -6.39 -87.75 -2.39
C SER A 353 -5.78 -86.33 -2.48
N GLU A 354 -4.95 -86.02 -3.49
CA GLU A 354 -5.30 -85.77 -4.91
C GLU A 354 -6.28 -84.58 -5.04
N ALA A 355 -6.16 -83.62 -5.96
CA ALA A 355 -5.32 -83.46 -7.14
C ALA A 355 -5.13 -81.97 -7.45
N VAL A 356 -3.99 -81.72 -8.08
CA VAL A 356 -3.52 -80.57 -8.88
C VAL A 356 -4.03 -80.78 -10.33
N PRO A 357 -3.82 -79.96 -11.40
CA PRO A 357 -3.47 -78.53 -11.59
C PRO A 357 -4.37 -77.81 -12.64
N ALA A 358 -3.96 -76.58 -12.98
CA ALA A 358 -3.68 -76.10 -14.35
C ALA A 358 -4.67 -75.14 -14.99
N GLY A 359 -4.12 -74.06 -15.57
CA GLY A 359 -4.79 -73.30 -16.61
C GLY A 359 -4.39 -71.83 -16.71
N ALA A 360 -3.20 -71.55 -17.22
CA ALA A 360 -2.95 -70.38 -18.08
C ALA A 360 -2.74 -70.91 -19.51
N PRO A 361 -2.59 -70.12 -20.60
CA PRO A 361 -2.73 -68.66 -20.80
C PRO A 361 -3.58 -68.30 -22.06
N GLY A 362 -3.65 -67.02 -22.46
CA GLY A 362 -4.06 -66.62 -23.83
C GLY A 362 -4.82 -65.29 -23.88
N THR A 363 -4.16 -64.16 -24.15
CA THR A 363 -4.09 -63.50 -25.47
C THR A 363 -5.43 -63.14 -26.11
N ALA A 364 -5.77 -61.85 -26.16
CA ALA A 364 -6.16 -61.16 -27.40
C ALA A 364 -6.38 -59.66 -27.14
N ARG A 365 -6.06 -58.89 -28.16
CA ARG A 365 -5.96 -57.43 -28.26
C ARG A 365 -7.24 -56.91 -28.96
N PRO A 366 -7.24 -55.70 -29.53
CA PRO A 366 -7.87 -54.46 -29.05
C PRO A 366 -9.14 -54.05 -29.83
N ASP A 367 -9.82 -52.99 -29.38
CA ASP A 367 -10.36 -51.90 -30.23
C ASP A 367 -10.99 -50.83 -29.30
N ARG A 368 -10.49 -49.59 -29.32
CA ARG A 368 -10.81 -48.44 -30.22
C ARG A 368 -12.05 -47.65 -29.79
N HIS A 369 -11.92 -46.33 -29.97
CA HIS A 369 -12.92 -45.25 -29.92
C HIS A 369 -13.28 -44.76 -28.50
N ARG A 370 -13.40 -43.46 -28.21
CA ARG A 370 -13.36 -42.23 -29.00
C ARG A 370 -13.39 -41.03 -28.02
N GLU A 371 -12.87 -39.89 -28.51
CA GLU A 371 -13.35 -38.50 -28.33
C GLU A 371 -13.83 -38.04 -26.94
N ALA A 372 -13.13 -37.11 -26.29
CA ALA A 372 -13.10 -35.65 -26.54
C ALA A 372 -14.18 -34.89 -25.75
N ALA A 373 -13.72 -34.09 -24.79
CA ALA A 373 -13.86 -32.64 -24.74
C ALA A 373 -13.01 -32.10 -23.60
#